data_AF-A0A4P5UN79-F1
#
_entry.id   AF-A0A4P5UN79-F1
#
_cell.length_a   1.000
_cell.length_b   1.000
_cell.length_c   1.000
_cell.angle_alpha   90.00
_cell.angle_beta   90.00
_cell.angle_gamma   90.00
#
_symmetry.space_group_name_H-M   'P 1'
#
loop_
_entity.id
_entity.type
_entity.pdbx_description
1 polymer ?
#
loop_
_entity_poly.entity_id
_entity_poly.type
_entity_poly.pdbx_seq_one_letter_code
_entity_poly.pdbx_strand_id
1 'polypeptide(L)'
;MATEHYQELLKLVQSFEKDFDKFYNARNKEAGVRLRKHMQTLREAARSIRDDVQTAKSTFPIKREDLSLRNAQRNPASKNPDQE
;
A
#
# COMPACT_ATOMS: atom_id res chain seq x y z
N MET A 1 -6.27 0.08 -16.07
CA MET A 1 -5.15 0.56 -15.23
C MET A 1 -5.32 0.29 -13.72
N ALA A 2 -6.45 -0.21 -13.20
CA ALA A 2 -6.51 -0.74 -11.82
C ALA A 2 -6.25 -2.26 -11.76
N THR A 3 -6.59 -2.96 -12.83
CA THR A 3 -6.38 -4.39 -13.00
C THR A 3 -4.91 -4.77 -13.13
N GLU A 4 -4.01 -3.88 -13.56
CA GLU A 4 -2.58 -4.20 -13.75
C GLU A 4 -1.87 -4.50 -12.43
N HIS A 5 -1.91 -3.58 -11.45
CA HIS A 5 -1.30 -3.81 -10.13
C HIS A 5 -1.87 -5.04 -9.41
N TYR A 6 -3.17 -5.30 -9.57
CA TYR A 6 -3.79 -6.51 -9.05
C TYR A 6 -3.20 -7.78 -9.69
N GLN A 7 -3.10 -7.79 -11.03
CA GLN A 7 -2.55 -8.94 -11.76
C GLN A 7 -1.06 -9.14 -11.47
N GLU A 8 -0.29 -8.07 -11.29
CA GLU A 8 1.12 -8.13 -10.90
C GLU A 8 1.30 -8.79 -9.52
N LEU A 9 0.52 -8.36 -8.52
CA LEU A 9 0.56 -8.97 -7.18
C LEU A 9 0.18 -10.45 -7.22
N LEU A 10 -0.85 -10.81 -7.98
CA LEU A 10 -1.30 -12.19 -8.09
C LEU A 10 -0.20 -13.08 -8.70
N LYS A 11 0.38 -12.64 -9.82
CA LYS A 11 1.49 -13.35 -10.48
C LYS A 11 2.71 -13.48 -9.55
N LEU A 12 3.02 -12.42 -8.80
CA LEU A 12 4.12 -12.43 -7.85
C LEU A 12 3.91 -13.49 -6.76
N VAL A 13 2.73 -13.52 -6.13
CA VAL A 13 2.42 -14.51 -5.08
C VAL A 13 2.40 -15.94 -5.64
N GLN A 14 1.82 -16.14 -6.83
CA GLN A 14 1.84 -17.43 -7.52
C GLN A 14 3.27 -17.94 -7.76
N SER A 15 4.21 -17.04 -8.09
CA SER A 15 5.61 -17.43 -8.30
C SER A 15 6.29 -18.02 -7.05
N PHE A 16 5.76 -17.75 -5.85
CA PHE A 16 6.33 -18.20 -4.58
C PHE A 16 5.84 -19.59 -4.15
N GLU A 17 4.79 -20.11 -4.78
CA GLU A 17 4.09 -21.34 -4.37
C GLU A 17 5.03 -22.53 -4.14
N LYS A 18 5.98 -22.75 -5.06
CA LYS A 18 6.95 -23.85 -4.96
C LYS A 18 7.85 -23.75 -3.74
N ASP A 19 8.24 -22.54 -3.32
CA ASP A 19 9.08 -22.37 -2.13
C ASP A 19 8.25 -22.48 -0.85
N PHE A 20 6.95 -22.13 -0.88
CA PHE A 20 6.02 -22.41 0.22
C PHE A 20 5.88 -23.92 0.47
N ASP A 21 5.56 -24.69 -0.57
CA ASP A 21 5.41 -26.15 -0.47
C ASP A 21 6.71 -26.80 0.04
N LYS A 22 7.85 -26.47 -0.58
CA LYS A 22 9.15 -27.00 -0.17
C LYS A 22 9.50 -26.65 1.27
N PHE A 23 9.20 -25.43 1.73
CA PHE A 23 9.54 -25.02 3.09
C PHE A 23 8.65 -25.68 4.14
N TYR A 24 7.32 -25.61 3.98
CA TYR A 24 6.37 -26.08 4.99
C TYR A 24 6.16 -27.59 4.96
N ASN A 25 6.03 -28.20 3.77
CA ASN A 25 5.74 -29.62 3.60
C ASN A 25 7.02 -30.46 3.57
N ALA A 26 8.01 -30.04 2.78
CA ALA A 26 9.27 -30.79 2.65
C ALA A 26 10.36 -30.38 3.66
N ARG A 27 10.06 -29.45 4.59
CA ARG A 27 11.00 -28.95 5.63
C ARG A 27 12.34 -28.45 5.07
N ASN A 28 12.36 -27.95 3.83
CA ASN A 28 13.57 -27.48 3.16
C ASN A 28 13.99 -26.08 3.66
N LYS A 29 15.11 -26.00 4.39
CA LYS A 29 15.62 -24.73 4.97
C LYS A 29 16.04 -23.70 3.91
N GLU A 30 16.60 -24.12 2.78
CA GLU A 30 17.02 -23.21 1.71
C GLU A 30 15.81 -22.57 1.01
N ALA A 31 14.72 -23.32 0.85
CA ALA A 31 13.45 -22.77 0.39
C ALA A 31 12.95 -21.68 1.35
N GLY A 32 13.13 -21.85 2.66
CA GLY A 32 12.84 -20.80 3.64
C GLY A 32 13.72 -19.55 3.53
N VAL A 33 14.97 -19.68 3.07
CA VAL A 33 15.83 -18.51 2.78
C VAL A 33 15.32 -17.75 1.55
N ARG A 34 14.95 -18.46 0.48
CA ARG A 34 14.35 -17.84 -0.72
C ARG A 34 12.99 -17.22 -0.40
N LEU A 35 12.14 -17.92 0.35
CA LEU A 35 10.81 -17.44 0.74
C LEU A 35 10.88 -16.13 1.53
N ARG A 36 11.89 -15.97 2.41
CA ARG A 36 12.11 -14.68 3.10
C ARG A 36 12.44 -13.53 2.13
N LYS A 37 13.24 -13.78 1.10
CA LYS A 37 13.52 -12.78 0.05
C LYS A 37 12.25 -12.47 -0.76
N HIS A 38 11.48 -13.48 -1.13
CA HIS A 38 10.18 -13.32 -1.80
C HIS A 38 9.23 -12.43 -0.99
N MET A 39 9.17 -12.60 0.34
CA MET A 39 8.35 -11.75 1.22
C MET A 39 8.87 -10.30 1.29
N GLN A 40 10.18 -10.08 1.20
CA GLN A 40 10.72 -8.73 1.08
C GLN A 40 10.30 -8.06 -0.22
N THR A 41 10.40 -8.77 -1.35
CA THR A 41 9.94 -8.30 -2.66
C THR A 41 8.44 -7.99 -2.66
N LEU A 42 7.61 -8.85 -2.06
CA LEU A 42 6.17 -8.61 -1.93
C LEU A 42 5.87 -7.34 -1.14
N ARG A 43 6.58 -7.11 -0.04
CA ARG A 43 6.43 -5.90 0.78
C ARG A 43 6.75 -4.63 -0.03
N GLU A 44 7.79 -4.68 -0.86
CA GLU A 44 8.19 -3.55 -1.71
C GLU A 44 7.16 -3.29 -2.82
N ALA A 45 6.69 -4.33 -3.50
CA ALA A 45 5.63 -4.21 -4.51
C ALA A 45 4.35 -3.63 -3.91
N ALA A 46 3.91 -4.14 -2.75
CA ALA A 46 2.74 -3.63 -2.04
C ALA A 46 2.89 -2.17 -1.63
N ARG A 47 4.10 -1.74 -1.24
CA ARG A 47 4.39 -0.34 -0.91
C ARG A 47 4.28 0.56 -2.14
N SER A 48 4.89 0.17 -3.26
CA SER A 48 4.80 0.95 -4.51
C SER A 48 3.34 1.17 -4.91
N ILE A 49 2.54 0.11 -4.93
CA ILE A 49 1.12 0.17 -5.28
C ILE A 49 0.35 1.09 -4.32
N ARG A 50 0.65 1.05 -3.01
CA ARG A 50 0.05 1.96 -2.03
C ARG A 50 0.39 3.43 -2.34
N ASP A 51 1.66 3.71 -2.63
CA ASP A 51 2.13 5.06 -2.92
C ASP A 51 1.50 5.58 -4.23
N ASP A 52 1.34 4.71 -5.23
CA ASP A 52 0.62 5.00 -6.48
C ASP A 52 -0.87 5.30 -6.23
N VAL A 53 -1.55 4.51 -5.39
CA VAL A 53 -2.95 4.76 -4.99
C VAL A 53 -3.08 6.11 -4.28
N GLN A 54 -2.16 6.44 -3.38
CA GLN A 54 -2.18 7.73 -2.68
C GLN A 54 -1.92 8.91 -3.63
N THR A 55 -1.06 8.71 -4.62
CA THR A 55 -0.80 9.69 -5.69
C THR A 55 -2.03 9.87 -6.58
N ALA A 56 -2.63 8.77 -7.05
CA ALA A 56 -3.87 8.79 -7.83
C ALA A 56 -5.01 9.49 -7.07
N LYS A 57 -5.14 9.24 -5.76
CA LYS A 57 -6.10 9.93 -4.90
C LYS A 57 -5.93 11.44 -4.90
N SER A 58 -4.69 11.91 -4.96
CA SER A 58 -4.38 13.34 -5.00
C SER A 58 -4.69 13.98 -6.35
N THR A 59 -4.69 13.18 -7.42
CA THR A 59 -5.01 13.61 -8.80
C THR A 59 -6.51 13.54 -9.11
N PHE A 60 -7.29 12.75 -8.38
CA PHE A 60 -8.75 12.73 -8.56
C PHE A 60 -9.36 14.09 -8.19
N PRO A 61 -10.33 14.58 -8.99
CA PRO A 61 -11.00 15.85 -8.70
C PRO A 61 -11.64 15.77 -7.32
N ILE A 62 -11.19 16.65 -6.42
CA ILE A 62 -11.72 16.74 -5.07
C ILE A 62 -13.17 17.23 -5.18
N LYS A 63 -14.13 16.47 -4.63
CA LYS A 63 -15.52 16.94 -4.53
C LYS A 63 -15.53 18.21 -3.68
N ARG A 64 -16.35 19.21 -4.04
CA ARG A 64 -16.38 20.53 -3.36
C ARG A 64 -16.56 20.41 -1.84
N GLU A 65 -17.28 19.40 -1.38
CA GLU A 65 -17.50 19.05 0.03
C GLU A 65 -16.18 18.72 0.77
N ASP A 66 -15.27 17.97 0.13
CA ASP A 66 -13.99 17.58 0.71
C ASP A 66 -12.99 18.73 0.80
N LEU A 67 -13.08 19.73 -0.09
CA LEU A 67 -12.24 20.94 -0.06
C LEU A 67 -12.51 21.81 1.17
N SER A 68 -13.79 21.94 1.56
CA SER A 68 -14.21 22.71 2.74
C SER A 68 -13.64 22.10 4.02
N LEU A 69 -13.74 20.78 4.17
CA LEU A 69 -13.24 20.04 5.34
C LEU A 69 -11.70 20.09 5.45
N ARG A 70 -11.01 19.97 4.31
CA ARG A 70 -9.54 19.96 4.26
C ARG A 70 -8.94 21.33 4.56
N ASN A 71 -9.58 22.41 4.14
CA ASN A 71 -9.19 23.78 4.49
C ASN A 71 -9.53 24.13 5.94
N ALA A 72 -10.66 23.64 6.47
CA ALA A 72 -11.02 23.78 7.88
C ALA A 72 -10.06 23.06 8.84
N GLN A 73 -9.54 21.89 8.44
CA GLN A 73 -8.54 21.14 9.22
C GLN A 73 -7.12 21.74 9.15
N ARG A 74 -6.78 22.45 8.05
CA ARG A 74 -5.47 23.09 7.88
C ARG A 74 -5.31 24.40 8.65
N ASN A 75 -6.41 25.03 9.08
CA ASN A 75 -6.36 26.29 9.82
C ASN A 75 -7.01 26.13 11.22
N PRO A 76 -6.28 25.61 12.23
CA PRO A 76 -6.81 25.51 13.59
C PRO A 76 -6.86 26.86 14.35
N ALA A 77 -6.50 27.98 13.72
CA ALA A 77 -6.26 29.26 14.41
C ALA A 77 -7.37 30.33 14.26
N SER A 78 -8.66 29.95 14.26
CA SER A 78 -9.76 30.92 14.41
C SER A 78 -10.74 30.61 15.55
N LYS A 79 -10.32 29.84 16.56
CA LYS A 79 -10.98 29.83 17.86
C LYS A 79 -10.09 30.51 18.87
N ASN A 80 -10.27 31.82 19.01
CA ASN A 80 -10.74 32.44 20.26
C ASN A 80 -10.94 33.94 20.02
N PRO A 81 -12.19 34.44 19.98
CA PRO A 81 -12.46 35.83 20.28
C PRO A 81 -12.28 36.02 21.79
N ASP A 82 -11.77 37.17 22.19
CA ASP A 82 -11.82 37.70 23.55
C ASP A 82 -10.95 37.00 24.61
N GLN A 83 -9.77 37.57 24.86
CA GLN A 83 -9.31 37.80 26.23
C GLN A 83 -8.76 39.23 26.32
N GLU A 84 -9.38 40.00 27.22
CA GLU A 84 -9.07 41.38 27.67
C GLU A 84 -7.60 41.63 28.01
#